data_AF-A0A1E4GQB3-F1
#
_entry.id   AF-A0A1E4GQB3-F1
#
_cell.length_a   1.000
_cell.length_b   1.000
_cell.length_c   1.000
_cell.angle_alpha   90.00
_cell.angle_beta   90.00
_cell.angle_gamma   90.00
#
_symmetry.space_group_name_H-M   'P 1'
#
loop_
_entity.id
_entity.type
_entity.pdbx_description
1 polymer ?
#
loop_
_entity_poly.entity_id
_entity_poly.type
_entity_poly.pdbx_seq_one_letter_code
_entity_poly.pdbx_strand_id
1 'polypeptide(L)'
;MKPFTPADDATASIAATTLTANAAIKQQPTGAHQIRLYNAGASTVFWALGPSGVTAALTDIPLPAGAIEVITLANGVANPATHVAAITASGSATLYVSTGLGL
;
A
#
# COMPACT_ATOMS: atom_id res chain seq x y z
N MET A 1 12.62 16.08 13.29
CA MET A 1 11.41 15.24 13.12
C MET A 1 11.71 14.17 12.09
N LYS A 2 11.42 12.89 12.35
CA LYS A 2 11.56 11.83 11.35
C LYS A 2 10.30 11.81 10.48
N PRO A 3 10.40 11.91 9.14
CA PRO A 3 9.23 11.92 8.26
C PRO A 3 8.37 10.66 8.35
N PHE A 4 8.99 9.52 8.64
CA PHE A 4 8.33 8.23 8.85
C PHE A 4 9.13 7.42 9.87
N THR A 5 8.44 6.80 10.81
CA THR A 5 8.99 5.90 11.85
C THR A 5 8.27 4.56 11.70
N PRO A 6 8.94 3.52 11.15
CA PRO A 6 8.30 2.23 10.92
C PRO A 6 7.85 1.60 12.24
N ALA A 7 6.71 0.91 12.21
CA ALA A 7 6.34 -0.02 13.27
C ALA A 7 7.08 -1.37 13.06
N ASP A 8 7.28 -2.12 14.14
CA ASP A 8 7.92 -3.44 14.07
C ASP A 8 7.01 -4.45 13.36
N ASP A 9 7.60 -5.31 12.51
CA ASP A 9 6.90 -6.27 11.64
C ASP A 9 5.68 -5.68 10.91
N ALA A 10 5.86 -4.47 10.37
CA ALA A 10 4.78 -3.71 9.74
C ALA A 10 4.81 -3.74 8.20
N THR A 11 5.71 -4.52 7.60
CA THR A 11 5.85 -4.59 6.14
C THR A 11 5.12 -5.80 5.56
N ALA A 12 4.19 -5.54 4.64
CA ALA A 12 3.60 -6.52 3.73
C ALA A 12 4.19 -6.35 2.32
N SER A 13 4.22 -7.43 1.54
CA SER A 13 4.64 -7.42 0.14
C SER A 13 3.51 -7.93 -0.75
N ILE A 14 3.27 -7.23 -1.87
CA ILE A 14 2.30 -7.63 -2.88
C ILE A 14 3.03 -7.87 -4.20
N ALA A 15 2.85 -9.04 -4.78
CA ALA A 15 3.30 -9.33 -6.15
C ALA A 15 2.23 -8.83 -7.13
N ALA A 16 2.37 -7.59 -7.58
CA ALA A 16 1.49 -6.98 -8.56
C ALA A 16 1.79 -7.53 -9.96
N THR A 17 0.73 -7.92 -10.67
CA THR A 17 0.79 -8.39 -12.06
C THR A 17 -0.34 -7.72 -12.86
N THR A 18 -0.63 -8.21 -14.06
CA THR A 18 -1.83 -7.80 -14.82
C THR A 18 -3.15 -8.25 -14.18
N LEU A 19 -3.09 -9.02 -13.11
CA LEU A 19 -4.21 -9.30 -12.22
C LEU A 19 -3.99 -8.62 -10.88
N THR A 20 -5.07 -8.12 -10.28
CA THR A 20 -5.02 -7.53 -8.94
C THR A 20 -4.57 -8.58 -7.93
N ALA A 21 -3.65 -8.20 -7.07
CA ALA A 21 -3.30 -8.91 -5.85
C ALA A 21 -3.49 -7.95 -4.67
N ASN A 22 -3.82 -8.48 -3.50
CA ASN A 22 -3.92 -7.66 -2.28
C ASN A 22 -3.21 -8.33 -1.11
N ALA A 23 -2.84 -7.53 -0.13
CA ALA A 23 -2.31 -7.98 1.14
C ALA A 23 -2.87 -7.14 2.29
N ALA A 24 -2.97 -7.76 3.45
CA ALA A 24 -3.34 -7.06 4.67
C ALA A 24 -2.29 -6.02 5.04
N ILE A 25 -2.74 -4.83 5.43
CA ILE A 25 -1.91 -3.83 6.10
C ILE A 25 -1.54 -4.41 7.46
N LYS A 26 -0.24 -4.52 7.72
CA LYS A 26 0.25 -5.01 9.01
C LYS A 26 0.29 -3.87 10.02
N GLN A 27 -0.06 -4.18 11.26
CA GLN A 27 -0.11 -3.24 12.39
C GLN A 27 -1.10 -2.08 12.19
N GLN A 28 -1.57 -1.49 13.30
CA GLN A 28 -2.41 -0.28 13.33
C GLN A 28 -3.61 -0.27 12.34
N PRO A 29 -4.57 -1.21 12.44
CA PRO A 29 -5.73 -1.25 11.55
C PRO A 29 -6.70 -0.07 11.74
N THR A 30 -6.56 0.71 12.81
CA THR A 30 -7.48 1.79 13.17
C THR A 30 -6.73 3.06 13.56
N GLY A 31 -7.42 4.21 13.47
CA GLY A 31 -6.84 5.51 13.77
C GLY A 31 -5.99 6.07 12.63
N ALA A 32 -5.45 7.25 12.84
CA ALA A 32 -4.55 7.90 11.89
C ALA A 32 -3.14 7.32 12.03
N HIS A 33 -2.60 6.81 10.93
CA HIS A 33 -1.24 6.29 10.82
C HIS A 33 -0.70 6.56 9.42
N GLN A 34 0.60 6.35 9.21
CA GLN A 34 1.23 6.50 7.91
C GLN A 34 1.45 5.14 7.25
N ILE A 35 1.30 5.11 5.92
CA ILE A 35 1.69 3.99 5.08
C ILE A 35 2.77 4.46 4.12
N ARG A 36 3.91 3.79 4.14
CA ARG A 36 4.95 3.91 3.14
C ARG A 36 4.78 2.82 2.08
N LEU A 37 4.56 3.23 0.85
CA LEU A 37 4.52 2.37 -0.33
C LEU A 37 5.85 2.48 -1.09
N TYR A 38 6.41 1.34 -1.50
CA TYR A 38 7.61 1.29 -2.32
C TYR A 38 7.44 0.28 -3.45
N ASN A 39 7.50 0.76 -4.69
CA ASN A 39 7.49 -0.08 -5.87
C ASN A 39 8.93 -0.52 -6.20
N ALA A 40 9.28 -1.75 -5.82
CA ALA A 40 10.59 -2.34 -6.07
C ALA A 40 10.72 -3.03 -7.44
N GLY A 41 9.70 -2.92 -8.30
CA GLY A 41 9.67 -3.54 -9.62
C GLY A 41 10.03 -2.59 -10.75
N ALA A 42 9.90 -3.10 -11.99
CA ALA A 42 10.16 -2.35 -13.21
C ALA A 42 8.88 -1.76 -13.87
N SER A 43 7.70 -2.29 -13.54
CA SER A 43 6.41 -1.79 -14.02
C SER A 43 5.80 -0.77 -13.06
N THR A 44 5.08 0.21 -13.59
CA THR A 44 4.21 1.08 -12.78
C THR A 44 3.11 0.26 -12.12
N VAL A 45 2.95 0.43 -10.80
CA VAL A 45 1.89 -0.18 -10.00
C VAL A 45 0.76 0.83 -9.86
N PHE A 46 -0.48 0.38 -9.99
CA PHE A 46 -1.67 1.12 -9.61
C PHE A 46 -2.20 0.48 -8.33
N TRP A 47 -2.43 1.28 -7.29
CA TRP A 47 -2.78 0.78 -5.97
C TRP A 47 -4.04 1.41 -5.41
N ALA A 48 -4.74 0.63 -4.58
CA ALA A 48 -5.96 1.04 -3.89
C ALA A 48 -5.95 0.53 -2.44
N LEU A 49 -6.64 1.28 -1.56
CA LEU A 49 -6.89 0.90 -0.17
C LEU A 49 -8.33 0.48 0.00
N GLY A 50 -8.58 -0.53 0.85
CA GLY A 50 -9.94 -0.96 1.11
C GLY A 50 -10.04 -2.11 2.12
N PRO A 51 -11.24 -2.70 2.27
CA PRO A 51 -11.43 -3.87 3.11
C PRO A 51 -10.76 -5.11 2.51
N SER A 52 -10.84 -6.24 3.21
CA SER A 52 -10.45 -7.53 2.64
C SER A 52 -11.21 -7.78 1.33
N GLY A 53 -10.47 -8.16 0.28
CA GLY A 53 -11.01 -8.34 -1.07
C GLY A 53 -11.01 -7.09 -1.95
N VAL A 54 -10.42 -5.96 -1.50
CA VAL A 54 -10.19 -4.81 -2.37
C VAL A 54 -9.45 -5.21 -3.65
N THR A 55 -9.88 -4.63 -4.77
CA THR A 55 -9.30 -4.81 -6.11
C THR A 55 -8.74 -3.50 -6.61
N ALA A 56 -7.51 -3.51 -7.12
CA ALA A 56 -6.94 -2.35 -7.79
C ALA A 56 -7.32 -2.34 -9.28
N ALA A 57 -7.51 -1.15 -9.81
CA ALA A 57 -7.79 -0.85 -11.21
C ALA A 57 -6.70 0.06 -11.80
N LEU A 58 -6.56 0.05 -13.13
CA LEU A 58 -5.59 0.92 -13.83
C LEU A 58 -5.94 2.41 -13.77
N THR A 59 -7.10 2.74 -13.21
CA THR A 59 -7.56 4.11 -12.96
C THR A 59 -7.25 4.59 -11.54
N ASP A 60 -6.69 3.73 -10.68
CA ASP A 60 -6.33 4.09 -9.31
C ASP A 60 -4.98 4.84 -9.26
N ILE A 61 -4.41 4.97 -8.06
CA ILE A 61 -3.24 5.82 -7.84
C ILE A 61 -1.99 5.16 -8.44
N PRO A 62 -1.30 5.79 -9.41
CA PRO A 62 -0.10 5.24 -10.01
C PRO A 62 1.12 5.50 -9.13
N LEU A 63 1.94 4.45 -8.93
CA LEU A 63 3.24 4.48 -8.29
C LEU A 63 4.31 3.99 -9.28
N PRO A 64 5.11 4.89 -9.86
CA PRO A 64 6.16 4.54 -10.83
C PRO A 64 7.18 3.55 -10.27
N ALA A 65 7.89 2.86 -11.17
CA ALA A 65 9.00 1.97 -10.81
C ALA A 65 10.06 2.71 -9.98
N GLY A 66 10.50 2.11 -8.87
CA GLY A 66 11.48 2.69 -7.95
C GLY A 66 10.96 3.82 -7.06
N ALA A 67 9.70 4.24 -7.23
CA ALA A 67 9.13 5.34 -6.46
C ALA A 67 8.74 4.90 -5.03
N ILE A 68 8.81 5.88 -4.13
CA ILE A 68 8.33 5.76 -2.75
C ILE A 68 7.26 6.83 -2.55
N GLU A 69 6.15 6.43 -1.94
CA GLU A 69 5.08 7.32 -1.52
C GLU A 69 4.80 7.10 -0.03
N VAL A 70 4.52 8.17 0.70
CA VAL A 70 4.08 8.10 2.10
C VAL A 70 2.76 8.84 2.20
N ILE A 71 1.72 8.14 2.65
CA ILE A 71 0.39 8.68 2.83
C ILE A 71 -0.02 8.59 4.29
N THR A 72 -0.93 9.47 4.71
CA THR A 72 -1.64 9.31 5.98
C THR A 72 -2.95 8.59 5.72
N LEU A 73 -3.13 7.42 6.34
CA LEU A 73 -4.38 6.69 6.35
C LEU A 73 -5.17 7.05 7.61
N ALA A 74 -6.28 7.77 7.44
CA ALA A 74 -7.22 8.06 8.51
C ALA A 74 -8.31 6.98 8.57
N ASN A 75 -8.01 5.84 9.18
CA ASN A 75 -8.97 4.75 9.29
C ASN A 75 -10.05 5.03 10.35
N GLY A 76 -11.27 5.27 9.88
CA GLY A 76 -12.46 5.32 10.73
C GLY A 76 -12.83 3.93 11.27
N VAL A 77 -13.54 3.91 12.40
CA VAL A 77 -13.89 2.66 13.10
C VAL A 77 -14.95 1.83 12.35
N ALA A 78 -15.84 2.49 11.59
CA ALA A 78 -16.96 1.82 10.92
C ALA A 78 -16.56 1.03 9.66
N ASN A 79 -15.59 1.52 8.88
CA ASN A 79 -15.16 0.90 7.62
C ASN A 79 -13.65 1.13 7.41
N PRO A 80 -12.77 0.46 8.18
CA PRO A 80 -11.34 0.63 8.05
C PRO A 80 -10.82 0.03 6.74
N ALA A 81 -9.90 0.73 6.07
CA ALA A 81 -9.10 0.10 5.03
C ALA A 81 -8.06 -0.81 5.70
N THR A 82 -8.22 -2.11 5.52
CA THR A 82 -7.38 -3.14 6.15
C THR A 82 -6.41 -3.78 5.18
N HIS A 83 -6.55 -3.51 3.88
CA HIS A 83 -5.78 -4.12 2.81
C HIS A 83 -5.35 -3.07 1.79
N VAL A 84 -4.23 -3.36 1.14
CA VAL A 84 -3.80 -2.66 -0.08
C VAL A 84 -3.93 -3.64 -1.23
N ALA A 85 -4.52 -3.21 -2.33
CA ALA A 85 -4.47 -3.92 -3.60
C ALA A 85 -3.49 -3.23 -4.55
N ALA A 86 -2.89 -4.02 -5.44
CA ALA A 86 -1.98 -3.55 -6.46
C ALA A 86 -2.17 -4.34 -7.76
N ILE A 87 -2.06 -3.61 -8.87
CA ILE A 87 -2.09 -4.15 -10.23
C ILE A 87 -1.07 -3.40 -11.10
N THR A 88 -0.57 -4.02 -12.15
CA THR A 88 0.25 -3.37 -13.18
C THR A 88 -0.45 -3.48 -14.53
N ALA A 89 -0.39 -2.44 -15.37
CA ALA A 89 -0.96 -2.51 -16.73
C ALA A 89 -0.28 -3.57 -17.60
N SER A 90 0.99 -3.85 -17.34
CA SER A 90 1.79 -4.91 -17.98
C SER A 90 2.95 -5.32 -17.08
N GLY A 91 3.53 -6.50 -17.34
CA GLY A 91 4.66 -7.02 -16.58
C GLY A 91 4.29 -7.34 -15.13
N SER A 92 5.24 -7.13 -14.22
CA SER A 92 5.05 -7.36 -12.79
C SER A 92 5.94 -6.43 -11.95
N ALA A 93 5.55 -6.26 -10.69
CA ALA A 93 6.29 -5.49 -9.71
C ALA A 93 6.02 -6.00 -8.29
N THR A 94 7.01 -5.86 -7.39
CA THR A 94 6.79 -6.07 -5.96
C THR A 94 6.53 -4.73 -5.29
N LEU A 95 5.33 -4.58 -4.72
CA LEU A 95 4.98 -3.43 -3.89
C LEU A 95 5.21 -3.80 -2.43
N TYR A 96 6.07 -3.04 -1.75
CA TYR A 96 6.22 -3.12 -0.30
C TYR A 96 5.38 -2.04 0.37
N VAL A 97 4.57 -2.46 1.34
CA VAL A 97 3.67 -1.59 2.10
C VAL A 97 4.09 -1.68 3.56
N SER A 98 4.53 -0.56 4.15
CA SER A 98 5.00 -0.52 5.53
C SER A 98 4.21 0.48 6.36
N THR A 99 3.67 0.04 7.49
CA THR A 99 2.98 0.92 8.44
C THR A 99 3.96 1.59 9.38
N GLY A 100 3.66 2.82 9.77
CA GLY A 100 4.46 3.58 10.71
C GLY A 100 3.77 4.85 11.19
N LEU A 101 4.52 5.63 11.96
CA LEU A 101 4.09 6.91 12.49
C LEU A 101 5.06 8.00 12.04
N GLY A 102 4.51 9.17 11.74
CA GLY A 102 5.25 10.38 11.40
C GLY A 102 4.36 11.57 11.73
N LEU A 103 4.91 12.77 11.70
CA LEU A 103 4.19 13.96 12.15
C LEU A 103 3.25 14.54 11.10
#